data_AF-A0A0U1D6Y6-F1
#
_entry.id   AF-A0A0U1D6Y6-F1
#
_cell.length_a   1.000
_cell.length_b   1.000
_cell.length_c   1.000
_cell.angle_alpha   90.00
_cell.angle_beta   90.00
_cell.angle_gamma   90.00
#
_symmetry.space_group_name_H-M   'P 1'
#
loop_
_entity.id
_entity.type
_entity.pdbx_description
1 polymer ?
#
loop_
_entity_poly.entity_id
_entity_poly.type
_entity_poly.pdbx_seq_one_letter_code
_entity_poly.pdbx_strand_id
1 'polypeptide(L)'
;MATGSNLPMPQSAVDWAIRDTMPKWAKQLIGHTDPNPIERAGRRAVVWSIINGLHTAAGTTLEFRQAQKRVAGGTTVPHTEPAYVPGSDPVLSRDEVEESFASV
;
A
#
# COMPACT_ATOMS: atom_id res chain seq x y z
N MET A 1 -9.92 11.40 -20.02
CA MET A 1 -8.82 10.56 -19.51
C MET A 1 -9.31 9.13 -19.45
N ALA A 2 -8.57 8.15 -19.98
CA ALA A 2 -9.00 6.76 -19.99
C ALA A 2 -8.80 6.14 -18.60
N THR A 3 -9.89 5.91 -17.87
CA THR A 3 -9.91 5.15 -16.62
C THR A 3 -10.74 3.88 -16.85
N GLY A 4 -10.27 2.70 -16.42
CA GLY A 4 -11.01 1.44 -16.54
C GLY A 4 -10.28 0.32 -17.30
N SER A 5 -11.02 -0.73 -17.65
CA SER A 5 -10.52 -1.97 -18.30
C SER A 5 -9.87 -1.77 -19.68
N ASN A 6 -9.93 -0.57 -20.24
CA ASN A 6 -9.35 -0.22 -21.54
C ASN A 6 -7.87 0.19 -21.44
N LEU A 7 -7.27 0.16 -20.24
CA LEU A 7 -5.84 0.37 -20.05
C LEU A 7 -5.05 -0.93 -20.33
N PRO A 8 -3.84 -0.84 -20.90
CA PRO A 8 -2.96 -2.00 -21.00
C PRO A 8 -2.60 -2.52 -19.59
N MET A 9 -2.20 -3.79 -19.52
CA MET A 9 -1.57 -4.32 -18.32
C MET A 9 -0.17 -3.70 -18.17
N PRO A 10 0.29 -3.38 -16.94
CA PRO A 10 -0.37 -3.63 -15.65
C PRO A 10 -1.32 -2.51 -15.17
N GLN A 11 -1.46 -1.42 -15.91
CA GLN A 11 -2.20 -0.22 -15.48
C GLN A 11 -3.68 -0.51 -15.20
N SER A 12 -4.33 -1.35 -16.01
CA SER A 12 -5.72 -1.78 -15.76
C SER A 12 -5.88 -2.60 -14.48
N ALA A 13 -4.88 -3.40 -14.09
CA ALA A 13 -4.89 -4.13 -12.82
C ALA A 13 -4.78 -3.19 -11.62
N VAL A 14 -3.94 -2.15 -11.72
CA VAL A 14 -3.79 -1.13 -10.67
C VAL A 14 -5.05 -0.26 -10.54
N ASP A 15 -5.61 0.21 -11.66
CA ASP A 15 -6.87 0.99 -11.65
C ASP A 15 -8.02 0.18 -11.03
N TRP A 16 -8.11 -1.12 -11.33
CA TRP A 16 -9.06 -2.01 -10.66
C TRP A 16 -8.77 -2.16 -9.17
N ALA A 17 -7.51 -2.36 -8.77
CA ALA A 17 -7.13 -2.53 -7.37
C ALA A 17 -7.48 -1.31 -6.52
N ILE A 18 -7.28 -0.10 -7.05
CA ILE A 18 -7.66 1.16 -6.39
C ILE A 18 -9.17 1.18 -6.13
N ARG A 19 -9.99 0.80 -7.11
CA ARG A 19 -11.45 0.74 -6.94
C ARG A 19 -11.84 -0.35 -5.95
N ASP A 20 -11.17 -1.50 -5.96
CA ASP A 20 -11.44 -2.62 -5.06
C ASP A 20 -11.22 -2.28 -3.58
N THR A 21 -10.24 -1.41 -3.29
CA THR A 21 -9.88 -0.98 -1.94
C THR A 21 -10.69 0.22 -1.43
N MET A 22 -11.49 0.87 -2.29
CA MET A 22 -12.34 1.98 -1.87
C MET A 22 -13.38 1.56 -0.81
N PRO A 23 -13.73 2.46 0.12
CA PRO A 23 -14.87 2.25 1.00
C PRO A 23 -16.18 2.21 0.20
N LYS A 24 -17.22 1.56 0.76
CA LYS A 24 -18.51 1.32 0.08
C LYS A 24 -19.13 2.60 -0.50
N TRP A 25 -19.09 3.71 0.25
CA TRP A 25 -19.67 4.99 -0.18
C TRP A 25 -18.98 5.52 -1.45
N ALA A 26 -17.65 5.39 -1.54
CA ALA A 26 -16.89 5.87 -2.70
C ALA A 26 -17.18 5.01 -3.94
N LYS A 27 -17.29 3.69 -3.78
CA LYS A 27 -17.68 2.77 -4.85
C LYS A 27 -19.06 3.10 -5.42
N GLN A 28 -20.01 3.46 -4.56
CA GLN A 28 -21.37 3.87 -4.96
C GLN A 28 -21.35 5.15 -5.79
N LEU A 29 -20.53 6.15 -5.44
CA LEU A 29 -20.39 7.40 -6.21
C LEU A 29 -19.91 7.17 -7.65
N ILE A 30 -19.02 6.19 -7.85
CA ILE A 30 -18.46 5.87 -9.17
C ILE A 30 -19.16 4.71 -9.89
N GLY A 31 -20.29 4.22 -9.35
CA GLY A 31 -21.03 3.08 -9.91
C GLY A 31 -20.23 1.77 -9.96
N HIS A 32 -19.22 1.62 -9.10
CA HIS A 32 -18.40 0.41 -9.06
C HIS A 32 -19.11 -0.69 -8.27
N THR A 33 -19.28 -1.83 -8.93
CA THR A 33 -19.82 -3.05 -8.30
C THR A 33 -18.68 -4.05 -8.11
N ASP A 34 -18.53 -4.55 -6.88
CA ASP A 34 -17.55 -5.59 -6.58
C ASP A 34 -17.93 -6.88 -7.34
N PRO A 35 -16.96 -7.57 -7.97
CA PRO A 35 -17.20 -8.88 -8.56
C PRO A 35 -17.50 -9.92 -7.47
N ASN A 36 -17.98 -11.09 -7.88
CA ASN A 36 -18.20 -12.20 -6.94
C ASN A 36 -16.91 -12.54 -6.18
N PRO A 37 -16.99 -13.12 -4.97
CA PRO A 37 -15.82 -13.30 -4.10
C PRO A 37 -14.67 -14.11 -4.73
N ILE A 38 -14.97 -15.09 -5.58
CA ILE A 38 -13.96 -15.95 -6.23
C ILE A 38 -13.21 -15.14 -7.29
N GLU A 39 -13.94 -14.44 -8.15
CA GLU A 39 -13.35 -13.57 -9.17
C GLU A 39 -12.55 -12.43 -8.52
N ARG A 40 -13.07 -11.85 -7.44
CA ARG A 40 -12.37 -10.82 -6.67
C ARG A 40 -11.04 -11.35 -6.11
N ALA A 41 -11.04 -12.55 -5.55
CA ALA A 41 -9.82 -13.20 -5.05
C ALA A 41 -8.81 -13.45 -6.18
N GLY A 42 -9.26 -13.94 -7.34
CA GLY A 42 -8.42 -14.13 -8.52
C GLY A 42 -7.78 -12.82 -9.01
N ARG A 43 -8.58 -11.75 -9.13
CA ARG A 43 -8.07 -10.42 -9.54
C ARG A 43 -7.06 -9.86 -8.53
N ARG A 44 -7.29 -10.02 -7.22
CA ARG A 44 -6.32 -9.66 -6.18
C ARG A 44 -5.01 -10.44 -6.30
N ALA A 45 -5.09 -11.74 -6.55
CA ALA A 45 -3.90 -12.58 -6.74
C ALA A 45 -3.07 -12.10 -7.94
N VAL A 46 -3.72 -11.70 -9.03
CA VAL A 46 -3.04 -11.12 -10.20
C VAL A 46 -2.34 -9.80 -9.84
N VAL A 47 -3.03 -8.88 -9.16
CA VAL A 47 -2.44 -7.61 -8.72
C VAL A 47 -1.21 -7.84 -7.83
N TRP A 48 -1.34 -8.71 -6.83
CA TRP A 48 -0.22 -9.06 -5.96
C TRP A 48 0.94 -9.70 -6.71
N SER A 49 0.66 -10.58 -7.67
CA SER A 49 1.70 -11.20 -8.50
C SER A 49 2.46 -10.17 -9.33
N ILE A 50 1.76 -9.16 -9.87
CA ILE A 50 2.38 -8.06 -10.61
C ILE A 50 3.26 -7.22 -9.69
N ILE A 51 2.74 -6.80 -8.53
CA ILE A 51 3.48 -5.97 -7.57
C ILE A 51 4.75 -6.71 -7.10
N ASN A 52 4.60 -7.95 -6.66
CA ASN A 52 5.71 -8.75 -6.16
C ASN A 52 6.69 -9.12 -7.28
N GLY A 53 6.20 -9.40 -8.48
CA GLY A 53 7.02 -9.69 -9.66
C GLY A 53 7.85 -8.48 -10.07
N LEU A 54 7.24 -7.29 -10.14
CA LEU A 54 7.95 -6.03 -10.41
C LEU A 54 8.99 -5.72 -9.34
N HIS A 55 8.64 -5.89 -8.06
CA HIS A 55 9.58 -5.73 -6.96
C HIS A 55 10.77 -6.70 -7.07
N THR A 56 10.49 -7.97 -7.36
CA THR A 56 11.52 -9.01 -7.54
C THR A 56 12.43 -8.70 -8.72
N ALA A 57 11.88 -8.24 -9.84
CA ALA A 57 12.64 -7.91 -11.05
C ALA A 57 13.45 -6.60 -10.91
N ALA A 58 12.88 -5.57 -10.28
CA ALA A 58 13.57 -4.29 -10.04
C ALA A 58 14.69 -4.45 -8.99
N GLY A 59 14.54 -5.42 -8.09
CA GLY A 59 15.42 -5.65 -6.96
C GLY A 59 15.32 -4.53 -5.92
N THR A 60 16.23 -4.57 -4.95
CA THR A 60 16.30 -3.53 -3.91
C THR A 60 16.66 -2.17 -4.50
N THR A 61 16.16 -1.09 -3.90
CA THR A 61 16.48 0.27 -4.36
C THR A 61 17.97 0.57 -4.22
N LEU A 62 18.48 1.53 -4.99
CA LEU A 62 19.90 1.88 -4.98
C LEU A 62 20.34 2.37 -3.59
N GLU A 63 19.49 3.15 -2.94
CA GLU A 63 19.68 3.68 -1.59
C GLU A 63 19.84 2.55 -0.58
N PHE A 64 19.04 1.49 -0.70
CA PHE A 64 19.14 0.32 0.16
C PHE A 64 20.46 -0.44 -0.07
N ARG A 65 20.86 -0.66 -1.32
CA ARG A 65 22.16 -1.30 -1.64
C ARG A 65 23.34 -0.47 -1.13
N GLN A 66 23.26 0.86 -1.23
CA GLN A 66 24.28 1.77 -0.68
C GLN A 66 24.31 1.72 0.85
N ALA A 67 23.14 1.70 1.51
CA ALA A 67 23.04 1.54 2.94
C ALA A 67 23.66 0.21 3.40
N GLN A 68 23.34 -0.90 2.74
CA GLN A 68 23.96 -2.21 3.00
C GLN A 68 25.48 -2.17 2.89
N LYS A 69 26.03 -1.50 1.86
CA LYS A 69 27.49 -1.34 1.70
C LYS A 69 28.11 -0.53 2.85
N ARG A 70 27.46 0.55 3.31
CA ARG A 70 27.94 1.37 4.42
C ARG A 70 28.03 0.59 5.73
N VAL A 71 27.11 -0.33 5.96
CA VAL A 71 27.04 -1.15 7.19
C VAL A 71 27.63 -2.55 7.04
N ALA A 72 28.28 -2.86 5.91
CA ALA A 72 28.80 -4.19 5.60
C ALA A 72 29.86 -4.67 6.61
N GLY A 73 30.58 -3.74 7.25
CA GLY A 73 31.54 -4.02 8.33
C GLY A 73 30.91 -4.12 9.73
N GLY A 74 29.58 -4.13 9.83
CA GLY A 74 28.85 -4.01 11.08
C GLY A 74 28.52 -2.55 11.43
N THR A 75 27.66 -2.37 12.43
CA THR A 75 27.26 -1.07 12.97
C THR A 75 27.23 -1.15 14.49
N THR A 76 27.65 -0.08 15.16
CA THR A 76 27.67 0.02 16.64
C THR A 76 26.54 0.89 17.18
N VAL A 77 25.71 1.49 16.31
CA VAL A 77 24.54 2.24 16.75
C VAL A 77 23.39 1.29 17.08
N PRO A 78 22.64 1.53 18.19
CA PRO A 78 21.41 0.82 18.49
C PRO A 78 20.47 0.85 17.28
N HIS A 79 19.86 -0.29 16.97
CA HIS A 79 18.90 -0.36 15.88
C HIS A 79 17.68 0.51 16.20
N THR A 80 17.29 1.39 15.29
CA THR A 80 16.06 2.18 15.40
C THR A 80 14.90 1.46 14.71
N GLU A 81 14.80 0.14 14.90
CA GLU A 81 13.56 -0.53 14.53
C GLU A 81 12.43 0.06 15.36
N PRO A 82 11.29 0.44 14.75
CA PRO A 82 10.11 0.79 15.51
C PRO A 82 9.73 -0.43 16.35
N ALA A 83 10.08 -0.41 17.63
CA ALA A 83 9.62 -1.36 18.61
C ALA A 83 8.16 -1.04 18.93
N TYR A 84 7.28 -1.14 17.92
CA TYR A 84 5.86 -1.00 18.14
C TYR A 84 5.45 -2.06 19.15
N VAL A 85 5.03 -1.61 20.33
CA VAL A 85 4.49 -2.47 21.37
C VAL A 85 2.98 -2.44 21.18
N PRO A 86 2.33 -3.56 20.83
CA PRO A 86 0.87 -3.59 20.72
C PRO A 86 0.21 -3.01 21.98
N GLY A 87 -0.61 -1.98 21.82
CA GLY A 87 -1.28 -1.29 22.92
C GLY A 87 -0.52 -0.12 23.54
N SER A 88 0.66 0.26 23.03
CA SER A 88 1.35 1.49 23.46
C SER A 88 0.82 2.76 22.80
N ASP A 89 -0.05 2.63 21.79
CA ASP A 89 -0.65 3.80 21.14
C ASP A 89 -1.53 4.57 22.14
N PRO A 90 -1.44 5.91 22.18
CA PRO A 90 -2.33 6.69 23.00
C PRO A 90 -3.77 6.47 22.52
N VAL A 91 -4.68 6.24 23.46
CA VAL A 91 -6.11 6.26 23.17
C VAL A 91 -6.51 7.72 22.96
N LEU A 92 -6.71 8.10 21.70
CA LEU A 92 -7.19 9.42 21.33
C LEU A 92 -8.70 9.38 21.14
N SER A 93 -9.39 10.34 21.75
CA SER A 93 -10.78 10.66 21.45
C SER A 93 -10.92 11.22 20.05
N ARG A 94 -12.15 11.22 19.53
CA ARG A 94 -12.46 11.75 18.20
C ARG A 94 -12.02 13.21 18.07
N ASP A 95 -12.31 14.02 19.09
CA ASP A 95 -12.04 15.46 19.08
C ASP A 95 -10.53 15.73 19.02
N GLU A 96 -9.72 14.95 19.76
CA GLU A 96 -8.25 15.04 19.73
C GLU A 96 -7.67 14.68 18.36
N VAL A 97 -8.25 13.69 17.68
CA VAL A 97 -7.84 13.34 16.32
C VAL A 97 -8.21 14.47 15.35
N GLU A 98 -9.44 14.99 15.41
CA GLU A 98 -9.91 16.05 14.52
C GLU A 98 -9.12 17.36 14.69
N GLU A 99 -8.72 17.72 15.92
CA GLU A 99 -7.87 18.89 16.20
C GLU A 99 -6.50 18.79 15.52
N SER A 100 -5.87 17.59 15.51
CA SER A 100 -4.55 17.39 14.91
C SER A 100 -4.51 17.65 13.39
N PHE A 101 -5.66 17.55 12.71
CA PHE A 101 -5.79 17.89 11.28
C PHE A 101 -6.18 19.34 11.03
N ALA A 102 -6.66 20.05 12.05
CA ALA A 102 -7.08 21.46 11.94
C ALA A 102 -5.89 22.44 12.05
N SER A 103 -4.76 22.00 12.59
CA SER A 103 -3.56 22.82 12.80
C SER A 103 -2.55 22.80 11.64
N VAL A 104 -2.90 22.23 10.48
CA VAL A 104 -2.04 22.13 9.28
C VAL A 104 -2.48 23.09 8.19
#